data_AF-V6LZC7-F1
#
_entry.id   AF-V6LZC7-F1
#
_cell.length_a   1.000
_cell.length_b   1.000
_cell.length_c   1.000
_cell.angle_alpha   90.00
_cell.angle_beta   90.00
_cell.angle_gamma   90.00
#
_symmetry.space_group_name_H-M   'P 1'
#
loop_
_entity.id
_entity.type
_entity.pdbx_description
1 polymer ?
#
loop_
_entity_poly.entity_id
_entity_poly.type
_entity_poly.pdbx_seq_one_letter_code
_entity_poly.pdbx_strand_id
1 'polypeptide(L)' 'MKEIDLAYIIQRRLERGLTQQEMAESLGFKHASSYLKYEKGEYEFKAGHLPILAKKLHCGLQDLFGRTYC' A
#
# COMPACT_ATOMS: atom_id res chain seq x y z
N MET A 1 3.61 17.90 2.44
CA MET A 1 3.38 16.66 3.22
C MET A 1 3.93 15.50 2.40
N LYS A 2 4.49 14.45 3.00
CA LYS A 2 4.95 13.28 2.22
C LYS A 2 3.72 12.45 1.83
N GLU A 3 3.24 12.63 0.61
CA GLU A 3 2.18 11.80 0.06
C GLU A 3 2.70 10.37 -0.18
N ILE A 4 1.83 9.41 0.08
CA ILE A 4 2.11 7.99 -0.17
C ILE A 4 2.03 7.75 -1.66
N ASP A 5 3.02 7.04 -2.19
CA ASP A 5 3.03 6.69 -3.61
C ASP A 5 2.15 5.46 -3.85
N LEU A 6 0.87 5.75 -4.14
CA LEU A 6 -0.12 4.72 -4.46
C LEU A 6 0.27 3.96 -5.73
N ALA A 7 0.88 4.63 -6.72
CA ALA A 7 1.32 4.00 -7.95
C ALA A 7 2.44 3.00 -7.69
N TYR A 8 3.41 3.36 -6.85
CA TYR A 8 4.47 2.46 -6.40
C TYR A 8 3.91 1.23 -5.67
N ILE A 9 2.94 1.42 -4.77
CA ILE A 9 2.30 0.31 -4.04
C ILE A 9 1.63 -0.66 -5.02
N ILE A 10 0.87 -0.14 -5.98
CA ILE A 10 0.18 -0.95 -7.00
C ILE A 10 1.20 -1.70 -7.85
N GLN A 11 2.23 -1.03 -8.34
CA GLN A 11 3.29 -1.65 -9.14
C GLN A 11 3.99 -2.76 -8.35
N ARG A 12 4.39 -2.49 -7.11
CA ARG A 12 5.07 -3.46 -6.26
C ARG A 12 4.19 -4.67 -5.94
N ARG A 13 2.89 -4.44 -5.71
CA ARG A 13 1.90 -5.50 -5.54
C ARG A 13 1.84 -6.40 -6.77
N LEU A 14 1.80 -5.83 -7.98
CA LEU A 14 1.78 -6.57 -9.24
C LEU A 14 3.08 -7.35 -9.48
N GLU A 15 4.25 -6.74 -9.24
CA GLU A 15 5.55 -7.41 -9.35
C GLU A 15 5.67 -8.62 -8.41
N ARG A 16 5.00 -8.56 -7.27
CA ARG A 16 4.96 -9.63 -6.26
C ARG A 16 3.87 -10.66 -6.54
N GLY A 17 3.01 -10.44 -7.53
CA GLY A 17 1.86 -11.30 -7.82
C GLY A 17 0.80 -11.30 -6.71
N LEU A 18 0.76 -10.26 -5.88
CA LEU A 18 -0.13 -10.19 -4.72
C LEU A 18 -1.52 -9.70 -5.12
N THR A 19 -2.54 -10.39 -4.61
CA THR A 19 -3.93 -9.98 -4.85
C THR A 19 -4.37 -8.87 -3.88
N GLN A 20 -5.39 -8.10 -4.26
CA GLN A 20 -5.98 -7.09 -3.38
C GLN A 20 -6.61 -7.71 -2.13
N GLN A 21 -7.09 -8.96 -2.23
CA GLN A 21 -7.62 -9.70 -1.11
C GLN A 21 -6.52 -10.02 -0.09
N GLU A 22 -5.37 -10.52 -0.53
CA GLU A 22 -4.26 -10.82 0.39
C GLU A 22 -3.73 -9.57 1.10
N MET A 23 -3.72 -8.44 0.41
CA MET A 23 -3.35 -7.15 1.00
C MET A 23 -4.40 -6.71 2.03
N ALA A 24 -5.69 -6.87 1.71
CA ALA A 24 -6.79 -6.59 2.60
C ALA A 24 -6.69 -7.45 3.88
N GLU A 25 -6.50 -8.75 3.75
CA GLU A 25 -6.35 -9.68 4.87
C GLU A 25 -5.15 -9.33 5.75
N SER A 26 -4.02 -8.95 5.15
CA SER A 26 -2.82 -8.53 5.89
C SER A 26 -3.07 -7.30 6.75
N LEU A 27 -3.94 -6.40 6.29
CA LEU A 27 -4.33 -5.18 7.00
C LEU A 27 -5.53 -5.38 7.93
N GLY A 28 -6.08 -6.60 8.02
CA GLY A 28 -7.26 -6.92 8.83
C GLY A 28 -8.59 -6.52 8.21
N PHE A 29 -8.63 -6.24 6.91
CA PHE A 29 -9.86 -5.96 6.18
C PHE A 29 -10.52 -7.27 5.72
N LYS A 30 -11.86 -7.35 5.85
CA LYS A 30 -12.67 -8.48 5.36
C LYS A 30 -12.85 -8.51 3.85
N HIS A 31 -12.66 -7.39 3.16
CA HIS A 31 -12.99 -7.26 1.74
C HIS A 31 -11.87 -6.59 0.96
N ALA A 32 -11.54 -7.16 -0.21
CA ALA A 32 -10.61 -6.58 -1.17
C ALA A 32 -11.04 -5.16 -1.61
N SER A 33 -12.35 -4.91 -1.72
CA SER A 33 -12.89 -3.59 -2.06
C SER A 33 -12.52 -2.51 -1.05
N SER A 34 -12.35 -2.87 0.24
CA SER A 34 -11.87 -1.92 1.24
C SER A 34 -10.44 -1.49 0.93
N TYR A 35 -9.57 -2.43 0.56
CA TYR A 35 -8.18 -2.15 0.18
C TYR A 35 -8.08 -1.32 -1.11
N LEU A 36 -8.90 -1.64 -2.12
CA LEU A 36 -8.93 -0.89 -3.39
C LEU A 36 -9.20 0.60 -3.19
N LYS A 37 -10.03 0.98 -2.21
CA LYS A 37 -10.30 2.39 -1.88
C LYS A 37 -9.04 3.12 -1.39
N TYR A 38 -8.15 2.43 -0.67
CA TYR A 38 -6.85 3.01 -0.29
C TYR A 38 -5.94 3.16 -1.51
N GLU A 39 -5.86 2.15 -2.39
CA GLU A 39 -5.07 2.25 -3.64
C GLU A 39 -5.57 3.37 -4.56
N LYS A 40 -6.88 3.65 -4.55
CA LYS A 40 -7.49 4.75 -5.32
C LYS A 40 -7.33 6.13 -4.68
N GLY A 41 -6.84 6.20 -3.44
CA GLY A 41 -6.74 7.45 -2.69
C GLY A 41 -8.07 7.95 -2.10
N GLU A 42 -9.12 7.12 -2.07
CA GLU A 42 -10.35 7.43 -1.32
C GLU A 42 -10.09 7.38 0.19
N TYR A 43 -9.11 6.59 0.63
CA TYR A 43 -8.64 6.54 2.01
C TYR A 43 -7.12 6.67 2.11
N GLU A 44 -6.65 7.39 3.13
CA GLU A 44 -5.23 7.50 3.44
C GLU A 44 -4.76 6.33 4.31
N PHE A 45 -3.59 5.77 3.98
CA PHE A 45 -2.95 4.79 4.85
C PHE A 45 -2.43 5.48 6.10
N LYS A 46 -2.94 5.05 7.26
CA LYS A 46 -2.45 5.53 8.56
C LYS A 46 -1.08 4.93 8.87
N ALA A 47 -0.35 5.58 9.78
CA ALA A 47 0.97 5.16 10.22
C ALA A 47 1.04 3.67 10.66
N GLY A 48 -0.04 3.11 11.21
CA GLY A 48 -0.12 1.70 11.58
C GLY A 48 -0.19 0.72 10.40
N HIS A 49 -0.67 1.16 9.23
CA HIS A 49 -0.80 0.31 8.04
C HIS A 49 0.51 0.22 7.24
N LEU A 50 1.31 1.29 7.28
CA LEU A 50 2.58 1.36 6.56
C LEU A 50 3.55 0.20 6.88
N PRO A 51 3.82 -0.16 8.17
CA PRO A 51 4.75 -1.25 8.46
C PRO A 51 4.23 -2.61 8.00
N ILE A 52 2.91 -2.78 7.97
CA ILE A 52 2.25 -4.00 7.49
C ILE A 52 2.44 -4.12 5.97
N LEU A 53 2.21 -3.02 5.24
CA LEU A 53 2.44 -2.93 3.80
C LEU A 53 3.89 -3.18 3.44
N ALA A 54 4.82 -2.49 4.11
CA ALA A 54 6.25 -2.63 3.88
C ALA A 54 6.70 -4.09 4.06
N LYS A 55 6.22 -4.75 5.13
CA LYS A 55 6.52 -6.16 5.40
C LYS A 55 5.96 -7.08 4.31
N LYS A 56 4.70 -6.88 3.88
CA LYS A 56 4.05 -7.73 2.87
C LYS A 56 4.64 -7.53 1.47
N LEU A 57 4.95 -6.29 1.11
CA LEU A 57 5.57 -5.92 -0.17
C LEU A 57 7.08 -6.16 -0.21
N HIS A 58 7.69 -6.54 0.92
CA HIS A 58 9.13 -6.70 1.08
C HIS A 58 9.91 -5.45 0.60
N CYS A 59 9.45 -4.27 1.03
CA CYS A 59 10.11 -2.99 0.76
C CYS A 59 10.30 -2.19 2.06
N GLY A 60 11.13 -1.16 2.02
CA GLY A 60 11.27 -0.24 3.14
C GLY A 60 10.05 0.68 3.25
N LEU A 61 9.73 1.11 4.47
CA LEU A 61 8.71 2.14 4.69
C LEU A 61 8.95 3.39 3.85
N GLN A 62 10.21 3.75 3.64
CA GLN A 62 10.62 4.94 2.88
C GLN A 62 10.33 4.80 1.39
N ASP A 63 10.29 3.58 0.85
CA ASP A 63 9.98 3.31 -0.56
C ASP A 63 8.49 3.52 -0.86
N LEU A 64 7.62 3.40 0.15
CA LEU A 64 6.19 3.67 0.03
C LEU A 64 5.86 5.16 -0.12
N PHE A 65 6.80 6.05 0.21
CA PHE A 65 6.63 7.49 0.06
C PHE A 65 7.22 7.93 -1.25
N GLY A 66 6.42 8.65 -2.04
CA GLY A 66 6.85 9.17 -3.33
C GLY A 66 8.07 10.05 -3.09
N ARG A 67 9.22 9.65 -3.63
CA ARG A 67 10.34 10.56 -3.75
C ARG A 67 9.93 11.55 -4.83
N THR A 68 9.33 12.67 -4.41
CA THR A 68 9.32 13.88 -5.24
C THR A 68 10.78 14.26 -5.43
N TYR A 69 11.39 13.74 -6.49
CA TYR A 69 12.59 14.34 -7.03
C TYR A 69 12.12 15.68 -7.63
N CYS A 70 12.74 16.74 -7.13
CA CYS A 70 12.49 18.12 -7.48
C CYS A 70 12.59 18.39 -8.99
#